data_AF-A0A3S9H8N9-F1
#
_entry.id   AF-A0A3S9H8N9-F1
#
_cell.length_a   1.000
_cell.length_b   1.000
_cell.length_c   1.000
_cell.angle_alpha   90.00
_cell.angle_beta   90.00
_cell.angle_gamma   90.00
#
_symmetry.space_group_name_H-M   'P 1'
#
loop_
_entity.id
_entity.type
_entity.pdbx_description
1 polymer ?
#
loop_
_entity_poly.entity_id
_entity_poly.type
_entity_poly.pdbx_seq_one_letter_code
_entity_poly.pdbx_strand_id
1 'polypeptide(L)'
;MKKDKFFHWHFAELSGQNFRLLKYGVLIDITVVLYYIGIYLMFLFSMPTEEALYLAGFDRYASNIVVLVLGIVMMVLAREIDYSFYEQNVLSRNYRSFKSLKTKKWYQYSTLILLFFATILVLSENNGMLYNNIQFEDSVPASFSKVTDNQMKLNDNRYLVVTARKADVESYLVGYVGKYYLYSPFVEGREDFMMEDQTFNNLLKSYDYLVILDDHFTFNAMSEKIYHRTFEPGVYQVSDIVGRE
;
A
#
# COMPACT_ATOMS: atom_id res chain seq x y z
N MET A 1 -47.74 13.47 38.14
CA MET A 1 -46.71 14.20 37.37
C MET A 1 -45.34 13.97 38.03
N LYS A 2 -44.65 12.88 37.66
CA LYS A 2 -43.41 12.43 38.33
C LYS A 2 -42.48 11.68 37.35
N LYS A 3 -42.36 12.17 36.11
CA LYS A 3 -41.57 11.53 35.04
C LYS A 3 -40.28 12.28 34.66
N ASP A 4 -40.09 13.53 35.09
CA ASP A 4 -38.99 14.37 34.55
C ASP A 4 -37.70 14.37 35.38
N LYS A 5 -37.66 13.67 36.53
CA LYS A 5 -36.47 13.64 37.39
C LYS A 5 -35.58 12.40 37.22
N PHE A 6 -36.01 11.38 36.49
CA PHE A 6 -35.22 10.15 36.31
C PHE A 6 -34.21 10.26 35.16
N PHE A 7 -34.55 11.01 34.10
CA PHE A 7 -33.68 11.15 32.92
C PHE A 7 -32.49 12.11 33.13
N HIS A 8 -32.68 13.16 33.94
CA HIS A 8 -31.61 14.14 34.21
C HIS A 8 -30.48 13.60 35.10
N TRP A 9 -30.77 12.62 35.96
CA TRP A 9 -29.78 12.10 36.90
C TRP A 9 -28.75 11.17 36.23
N HIS A 10 -29.16 10.35 35.26
CA HIS A 10 -28.22 9.47 34.54
C HIS A 10 -27.33 10.18 33.52
N PHE A 11 -27.76 11.31 32.95
CA PHE A 11 -26.89 12.11 32.07
C PHE A 11 -25.85 12.94 32.86
N ALA A 12 -26.20 13.39 34.08
CA ALA A 12 -25.28 14.13 34.93
C ALA A 12 -24.20 13.24 35.57
N GLU A 13 -24.49 11.97 35.82
CA GLU A 13 -23.51 11.02 36.37
C GLU A 13 -22.50 10.53 35.33
N LEU A 14 -22.87 10.60 34.05
CA LEU A 14 -21.96 10.47 32.92
C LEU A 14 -21.03 11.70 32.81
N SER A 15 -21.51 12.93 33.01
CA SER A 15 -20.73 14.15 32.71
C SER A 15 -19.44 14.35 33.53
N GLY A 16 -19.30 13.73 34.71
CA GLY A 16 -18.14 13.88 35.58
C GLY A 16 -16.91 13.03 35.23
N GLN A 17 -17.09 11.90 34.53
CA GLN A 17 -16.00 11.00 34.10
C GLN A 17 -15.63 11.14 32.61
N ASN A 18 -16.42 11.92 31.85
CA ASN A 18 -16.53 11.78 30.39
C ASN A 18 -15.55 12.56 29.49
N PHE A 19 -14.57 13.29 30.04
CA PHE A 19 -13.66 14.09 29.21
C PHE A 19 -12.26 13.51 29.05
N ARG A 20 -11.92 12.37 29.68
CA ARG A 20 -10.56 11.81 29.60
C ARG A 20 -10.21 11.31 28.20
N LEU A 21 -11.08 10.49 27.61
CA LEU A 21 -10.92 10.02 26.23
C LEU A 21 -10.89 11.19 25.24
N LEU A 22 -11.76 12.19 25.44
CA LEU A 22 -11.77 13.40 24.60
C LEU A 22 -10.46 14.18 24.72
N LYS A 23 -9.91 14.34 25.93
CA LYS A 23 -8.61 14.99 26.17
C LYS A 23 -7.48 14.26 25.45
N TYR A 24 -7.43 12.93 25.54
CA TYR A 24 -6.43 12.15 24.82
C TYR A 24 -6.62 12.26 23.31
N GLY A 25 -7.86 12.25 22.81
CA GLY A 25 -8.18 12.46 21.40
C GLY A 25 -7.66 13.79 20.88
N VAL A 26 -7.98 14.90 21.56
CA VAL A 26 -7.49 16.23 21.19
C VAL A 26 -5.96 16.31 21.23
N LEU A 27 -5.32 15.69 22.23
CA LEU A 27 -3.86 15.66 22.33
C LEU A 27 -3.22 14.88 21.17
N ILE A 28 -3.81 13.74 20.80
CA ILE A 28 -3.40 12.95 19.64
C ILE A 28 -3.54 13.79 18.36
N ASP A 29 -4.69 14.44 18.15
CA ASP A 29 -4.95 15.27 16.98
C ASP A 29 -3.93 16.42 16.86
N ILE A 30 -3.67 17.12 17.97
CA ILE A 30 -2.64 18.17 18.02
C ILE A 30 -1.26 17.60 17.68
N THR A 31 -0.92 16.42 18.21
CA THR A 31 0.37 15.77 17.94
C THR A 31 0.52 15.43 16.46
N VAL A 32 -0.54 14.89 15.84
CA VAL A 32 -0.57 14.58 14.40
C VAL A 32 -0.40 15.86 13.57
N VAL A 33 -1.17 16.91 13.87
CA VAL A 33 -1.09 18.19 13.14
C VAL A 33 0.30 18.80 13.26
N LEU A 34 0.88 18.84 14.47
CA LEU A 34 2.24 19.34 14.69
C LEU A 34 3.28 18.51 13.95
N TYR A 35 3.11 17.19 13.88
CA TYR A 35 4.00 16.30 13.14
C TYR A 35 3.96 16.59 11.63
N TYR A 36 2.77 16.75 11.04
CA TYR A 36 2.63 17.12 9.62
C TYR A 36 3.19 18.51 9.32
N ILE A 37 2.99 19.49 10.22
CA ILE A 37 3.63 20.80 10.11
C ILE A 37 5.16 20.65 10.16
N GLY A 38 5.69 19.81 11.04
CA GLY A 38 7.12 19.52 11.13
C GLY A 38 7.69 18.92 9.85
N ILE A 39 6.99 17.95 9.26
CA ILE A 39 7.33 17.41 7.93
C ILE A 39 7.35 18.54 6.90
N TYR A 40 6.30 19.35 6.84
CA TYR A 40 6.21 20.45 5.87
C TYR A 40 7.36 21.44 6.01
N LEU A 41 7.72 21.84 7.24
CA LEU A 41 8.85 22.72 7.51
C LEU A 41 10.19 22.10 7.09
N MET A 42 10.37 20.79 7.29
CA MET A 42 11.55 20.07 6.81
C MET A 42 11.66 20.13 5.29
N PHE A 43 10.56 19.88 4.56
CA PHE A 43 10.53 20.00 3.11
C PHE A 43 10.80 21.42 2.63
N LEU A 44 10.30 22.43 3.35
CA LEU A 44 10.43 23.83 2.95
C LEU A 44 11.84 24.41 3.21
N PHE A 45 12.47 24.03 4.33
CA PHE A 45 13.70 24.70 4.79
C PHE A 45 14.95 23.80 4.78
N SER A 46 14.79 22.47 4.84
CA SER A 46 15.91 21.56 5.13
C SER A 46 16.19 20.55 4.01
N MET A 47 15.22 20.21 3.16
CA MET A 47 15.40 19.17 2.14
C MET A 47 15.92 19.73 0.81
N PRO A 48 17.01 19.20 0.23
CA PRO A 48 17.47 19.55 -1.11
C PRO A 48 16.47 19.10 -2.18
N THR A 49 16.32 19.91 -3.24
CA THR A 49 15.35 19.65 -4.33
C THR A 49 15.60 18.33 -5.07
N GLU A 50 16.85 17.91 -5.19
CA GLU A 50 17.21 16.64 -5.82
C GLU A 50 16.80 15.43 -4.97
N GLU A 51 16.90 15.53 -3.65
CA GLU A 51 16.46 14.46 -2.75
C GLU A 51 14.92 14.36 -2.73
N ALA A 52 14.22 15.49 -2.80
CA ALA A 52 12.75 15.52 -2.81
C ALA A 52 12.12 14.82 -4.04
N LEU A 53 12.84 14.79 -5.17
CA LEU A 53 12.37 14.17 -6.42
C LEU A 53 12.51 12.63 -6.41
N TYR A 54 13.51 12.11 -5.68
CA TYR A 54 13.82 10.68 -5.62
C TYR A 54 13.26 10.00 -4.37
N LEU A 55 13.16 10.71 -3.25
CA LEU A 55 12.72 10.12 -2.00
C LEU A 55 11.18 10.15 -1.94
N ALA A 56 10.57 8.96 -2.06
CA ALA A 56 9.22 8.64 -1.58
C ALA A 56 9.12 8.74 -0.04
N GLY A 57 9.72 9.78 0.55
CA GLY A 57 9.91 9.97 1.97
C GLY A 57 8.65 10.44 2.66
N PHE A 58 7.83 11.27 2.00
CA PHE A 58 6.61 11.81 2.60
C PHE A 58 5.70 10.69 3.11
N ASP A 59 5.40 9.69 2.29
CA ASP A 59 4.53 8.57 2.68
C ASP A 59 5.13 7.74 3.82
N ARG A 60 6.45 7.56 3.83
CA ARG A 60 7.15 6.87 4.91
C ARG A 60 7.07 7.63 6.23
N TYR A 61 7.30 8.95 6.20
CA TYR A 61 7.20 9.79 7.38
C TYR A 61 5.74 9.90 7.87
N ALA A 62 4.78 10.05 6.97
CA ALA A 62 3.35 10.04 7.29
C ALA A 62 2.89 8.70 7.88
N SER A 63 3.42 7.57 7.42
CA SER A 63 3.07 6.25 7.95
C SER A 63 3.56 6.05 9.39
N ASN A 64 4.71 6.63 9.77
CA ASN A 64 5.30 6.41 11.08
C ASN A 64 4.46 7.03 12.22
N ILE A 65 3.87 8.22 12.01
CA ILE A 65 3.00 8.85 13.01
C ILE A 65 1.72 8.04 13.22
N VAL A 66 1.19 7.38 12.17
CA VAL A 66 0.01 6.51 12.29
C VAL A 66 0.29 5.33 13.22
N VAL A 67 1.46 4.70 13.09
CA VAL A 67 1.89 3.59 13.98
C VAL A 67 2.02 4.06 15.43
N LEU A 68 2.63 5.24 15.65
CA LEU A 68 2.74 5.82 16.99
C LEU A 68 1.37 6.09 17.61
N VAL A 69 0.47 6.72 16.85
CA VAL A 69 -0.90 7.04 17.30
C VAL A 69 -1.65 5.76 17.65
N LEU A 70 -1.57 4.73 16.80
CA LEU A 70 -2.19 3.44 17.07
C LEU A 70 -1.69 2.83 18.38
N GLY A 71 -0.38 2.90 18.65
CA GLY A 71 0.23 2.50 19.92
C GLY A 71 -0.32 3.27 21.14
N ILE A 72 -0.39 4.60 21.06
CA ILE A 72 -0.92 5.46 22.13
C ILE A 72 -2.40 5.14 22.38
N VAL A 73 -3.20 5.02 21.33
CA VAL A 73 -4.63 4.68 21.42
C VAL A 73 -4.82 3.34 22.12
N MET A 74 -4.04 2.31 21.77
CA MET A 74 -4.12 1.01 22.44
C MET A 74 -3.82 1.11 23.95
N MET A 75 -2.79 1.86 24.35
CA MET A 75 -2.47 2.04 25.77
C MET A 75 -3.56 2.81 26.52
N VAL A 76 -4.08 3.88 25.93
CA VAL A 76 -5.18 4.68 26.52
C VAL A 76 -6.44 3.83 26.65
N LEU A 77 -6.82 3.08 25.62
CA LEU A 77 -8.00 2.21 25.66
C LEU A 77 -7.83 1.10 26.71
N ALA A 78 -6.68 0.43 26.77
CA ALA A 78 -6.41 -0.60 27.77
C ALA A 78 -6.57 -0.06 29.19
N ARG A 79 -6.04 1.14 29.43
CA ARG A 79 -6.16 1.85 30.71
C ARG A 79 -7.62 2.20 31.02
N GLU A 80 -8.36 2.79 30.09
CA GLU A 80 -9.74 3.21 30.33
C GLU A 80 -10.70 2.02 30.47
N ILE A 81 -10.45 0.89 29.79
CA ILE A 81 -11.14 -0.38 30.02
C ILE A 81 -10.90 -0.84 31.46
N ASP A 82 -9.67 -0.78 31.96
CA ASP A 82 -9.33 -1.13 33.34
C ASP A 82 -10.12 -0.30 34.36
N TYR A 83 -10.09 1.03 34.22
CA TYR A 83 -10.80 1.96 35.09
C TYR A 83 -12.33 1.81 35.05
N SER A 84 -12.87 1.45 33.88
CA SER A 84 -14.32 1.40 33.66
C SER A 84 -14.95 0.10 34.14
N PHE A 85 -14.27 -1.03 33.93
CA PHE A 85 -14.87 -2.36 34.13
C PHE A 85 -14.42 -3.06 35.42
N TYR A 86 -13.24 -2.74 35.97
CA TYR A 86 -12.65 -3.52 37.06
C TYR A 86 -12.62 -2.79 38.40
N GLU A 87 -12.42 -3.56 39.47
CA GLU A 87 -12.16 -3.06 40.81
C GLU A 87 -10.81 -2.31 40.86
N GLN A 88 -10.81 -1.12 41.45
CA GLN A 88 -9.64 -0.22 41.43
C GLN A 88 -8.68 -0.48 42.59
N ASN A 89 -9.17 -1.06 43.68
CA ASN A 89 -8.29 -1.50 44.75
C ASN A 89 -7.56 -2.78 44.33
N VAL A 90 -6.29 -2.60 43.97
CA VAL A 90 -5.39 -3.65 43.47
C VAL A 90 -5.27 -4.82 44.45
N LEU A 91 -5.27 -4.55 45.77
CA LEU A 91 -5.11 -5.59 46.80
C LEU A 91 -6.33 -6.52 46.88
N SER A 92 -7.52 -6.03 46.53
CA SER A 92 -8.76 -6.81 46.49
C SER A 92 -9.05 -7.42 45.12
N ARG A 93 -8.13 -7.31 44.17
CA ARG A 93 -8.37 -7.66 42.77
C ARG A 93 -8.04 -9.14 42.50
N ASN A 94 -8.97 -9.83 41.85
CA ASN A 94 -8.79 -11.15 41.27
C ASN A 94 -9.45 -11.20 39.88
N TYR A 95 -9.39 -12.35 39.20
CA TYR A 95 -9.98 -12.54 37.86
C TYR A 95 -11.51 -12.37 37.78
N ARG A 96 -12.20 -12.27 38.93
CA ARG A 96 -13.65 -12.03 39.06
C ARG A 96 -13.97 -10.62 39.57
N SER A 97 -12.98 -9.79 39.90
CA SER A 97 -13.16 -8.46 40.51
C SER A 97 -13.55 -7.40 39.47
N PHE A 98 -14.79 -7.50 38.98
CA PHE A 98 -15.44 -6.44 38.22
C PHE A 98 -16.08 -5.42 39.15
N LYS A 99 -16.16 -4.16 38.71
CA LYS A 99 -16.79 -3.06 39.49
C LYS A 99 -18.25 -3.35 39.85
N SER A 100 -18.96 -4.09 39.01
CA SER A 100 -20.34 -4.53 39.27
C SER A 100 -20.73 -5.71 38.37
N LEU A 101 -21.85 -6.37 38.70
CA LEU A 101 -22.41 -7.41 37.82
C LEU A 101 -22.81 -6.87 36.43
N LYS A 102 -23.19 -5.59 36.33
CA LYS A 102 -23.54 -4.95 35.06
C LYS A 102 -22.32 -4.76 34.17
N THR A 103 -21.22 -4.24 34.72
CA THR A 103 -19.95 -4.04 33.97
C THR A 103 -19.38 -5.37 33.49
N LYS A 104 -19.47 -6.43 34.31
CA LYS A 104 -19.11 -7.79 33.87
C LYS A 104 -19.90 -8.25 32.65
N LYS A 105 -21.23 -8.08 32.63
CA LYS A 105 -22.07 -8.47 31.49
C LYS A 105 -21.71 -7.70 30.22
N TRP A 106 -21.51 -6.38 30.34
CA TRP A 106 -21.08 -5.55 29.22
C TRP A 106 -19.72 -5.96 28.67
N TYR A 107 -18.73 -6.21 29.54
CA TYR A 107 -17.42 -6.70 29.13
C TYR A 107 -17.54 -8.02 28.33
N GLN A 108 -18.35 -8.97 28.80
CA GLN A 108 -18.59 -10.24 28.12
C GLN A 108 -19.24 -10.05 26.75
N TYR A 109 -20.29 -9.23 26.64
CA TYR A 109 -20.94 -8.96 25.37
C TYR A 109 -20.02 -8.23 24.39
N SER A 110 -19.30 -7.20 24.84
CA SER A 110 -18.34 -6.48 24.01
C SER A 110 -17.22 -7.40 23.51
N THR A 111 -16.72 -8.30 24.36
CA THR A 111 -15.70 -9.28 23.96
C THR A 111 -16.22 -10.23 22.88
N LEU A 112 -17.44 -10.75 23.04
CA LEU A 112 -18.05 -11.64 22.04
C LEU A 112 -18.30 -10.92 20.71
N ILE A 113 -18.78 -9.67 20.74
CA ILE A 113 -18.99 -8.84 19.56
C ILE A 113 -17.66 -8.56 18.85
N LEU A 114 -16.63 -8.17 19.60
CA LEU A 114 -15.30 -7.91 19.03
C LEU A 114 -14.69 -9.19 18.43
N LEU A 115 -14.85 -10.34 19.09
CA LEU A 115 -14.39 -11.63 18.56
C LEU A 115 -15.11 -11.99 17.24
N PHE A 116 -16.42 -11.74 17.16
CA PHE A 116 -17.19 -11.95 15.94
C PHE A 116 -16.67 -11.08 14.79
N PHE A 117 -16.48 -9.77 15.02
CA PHE A 117 -15.92 -8.88 14.00
C PHE A 117 -14.48 -9.23 13.64
N ALA A 118 -13.63 -9.58 14.61
CA ALA A 118 -12.26 -10.02 14.35
C ALA A 118 -12.23 -11.26 13.44
N THR A 119 -13.14 -12.21 13.67
CA THR A 119 -13.26 -13.41 12.83
C THR A 119 -13.68 -13.04 11.40
N ILE A 120 -14.64 -12.12 11.23
CA ILE A 120 -15.04 -11.62 9.91
C ILE A 120 -13.89 -10.92 9.20
N LEU A 121 -13.13 -10.07 9.90
CA LEU A 121 -11.98 -9.38 9.31
C LEU A 121 -10.90 -10.37 8.86
N VAL A 122 -10.59 -11.37 9.67
CA VAL A 122 -9.64 -12.43 9.30
C VAL A 122 -10.15 -13.20 8.07
N LEU A 123 -11.43 -13.54 8.01
CA LEU A 123 -12.02 -14.20 6.84
C LEU A 123 -11.99 -13.30 5.60
N SER A 124 -12.27 -12.01 5.76
CA SER A 124 -12.22 -11.02 4.67
C SER A 124 -10.82 -10.93 4.08
N GLU A 125 -9.80 -10.76 4.93
CA GLU A 125 -8.40 -10.68 4.47
C GLU A 125 -7.94 -11.99 3.86
N ASN A 126 -8.30 -13.14 4.45
CA ASN A 126 -7.92 -14.44 3.89
C ASN A 126 -8.55 -14.66 2.50
N ASN A 127 -9.81 -14.28 2.32
CA ASN A 127 -10.47 -14.34 1.02
C ASN A 127 -9.87 -13.33 0.02
N GLY A 128 -9.51 -12.12 0.48
CA GLY A 128 -8.83 -11.11 -0.33
C GLY A 128 -7.47 -11.59 -0.82
N MET A 129 -6.66 -12.20 0.04
CA MET A 129 -5.39 -12.81 -0.33
C MET A 129 -5.57 -13.96 -1.33
N LEU A 130 -6.57 -14.82 -1.11
CA LEU A 130 -6.87 -15.91 -2.04
C LEU A 130 -7.27 -15.37 -3.42
N TYR A 131 -8.14 -14.36 -3.47
CA TYR A 131 -8.52 -13.69 -4.71
C TYR A 131 -7.30 -13.10 -5.43
N ASN A 132 -6.46 -12.35 -4.72
CA ASN A 132 -5.24 -11.77 -5.28
C ASN A 132 -4.27 -12.83 -5.80
N ASN A 133 -4.12 -13.96 -5.10
CA ASN A 133 -3.27 -15.07 -5.55
C ASN A 133 -3.80 -15.73 -6.83
N ILE A 134 -5.12 -15.89 -6.96
CA ILE A 134 -5.72 -16.45 -8.18
C ILE A 134 -5.54 -15.47 -9.35
N GLN A 135 -5.74 -14.17 -9.11
CA GLN A 135 -5.57 -13.12 -10.12
C GLN A 135 -4.11 -12.76 -10.41
N PHE A 136 -3.16 -13.29 -9.64
CA PHE A 136 -1.75 -12.97 -9.80
C PHE A 136 -1.25 -13.35 -11.19
N GLU A 137 -1.66 -14.49 -11.72
CA GLU A 137 -1.20 -15.00 -13.03
C GLU A 137 -1.50 -14.05 -14.20
N ASP A 138 -2.57 -13.25 -14.09
CA ASP A 138 -3.01 -12.29 -15.11
C ASP A 138 -2.41 -10.88 -14.88
N SER A 139 -1.63 -10.70 -13.81
CA SER A 139 -1.05 -9.40 -13.43
C SER A 139 0.25 -9.09 -14.20
N VAL A 140 0.60 -7.80 -14.26
CA VAL A 140 1.88 -7.33 -14.85
C VAL A 140 3.10 -7.98 -14.19
N PRO A 141 3.20 -8.03 -12.84
CA PRO A 141 4.31 -8.72 -12.17
C PRO A 141 4.48 -10.18 -12.57
N ALA A 142 3.39 -10.94 -12.77
CA ALA A 142 3.48 -12.34 -13.18
C ALA A 142 4.01 -12.50 -14.61
N SER A 143 3.67 -11.58 -15.52
CA SER A 143 4.25 -11.61 -16.87
C SER A 143 5.75 -11.33 -16.83
N PHE A 144 6.19 -10.37 -16.01
CA PHE A 144 7.62 -10.13 -15.82
C PHE A 144 8.32 -11.34 -15.20
N SER A 145 7.76 -11.96 -14.17
CA SER A 145 8.38 -13.12 -13.50
C SER A 145 8.50 -14.35 -14.42
N LYS A 146 7.66 -14.47 -15.44
CA LYS A 146 7.73 -15.52 -16.45
C LYS A 146 8.86 -15.32 -17.47
N VAL A 147 9.21 -14.07 -17.79
CA VAL A 147 10.17 -13.76 -18.87
C VAL A 147 11.52 -13.26 -18.38
N THR A 148 11.59 -12.76 -17.14
CA THR A 148 12.82 -12.20 -16.56
C THR A 148 13.44 -13.17 -15.56
N ASP A 149 14.77 -13.23 -15.55
CA ASP A 149 15.51 -13.93 -14.52
C ASP A 149 15.54 -13.14 -13.21
N ASN A 150 15.81 -13.84 -12.10
CA ASN A 150 16.03 -13.21 -10.80
C ASN A 150 17.35 -12.44 -10.80
N GLN A 151 17.33 -11.21 -11.29
CA GLN A 151 18.45 -10.28 -11.23
C GLN A 151 18.24 -9.33 -10.05
N MET A 152 19.30 -9.10 -9.29
CA MET A 152 19.29 -8.25 -8.09
C MET A 152 20.41 -7.19 -8.13
N LYS A 153 21.00 -6.99 -9.31
CA LYS A 153 22.12 -6.09 -9.53
C LYS A 153 21.66 -4.90 -10.35
N LEU A 154 21.76 -3.72 -9.74
CA LEU A 154 21.48 -2.46 -10.42
C LEU A 154 22.33 -2.34 -11.69
N ASN A 155 21.68 -1.99 -12.79
CA ASN A 155 22.29 -1.72 -14.07
C ASN A 155 21.67 -0.47 -14.71
N ASP A 156 22.37 0.09 -15.70
CA ASP A 156 21.97 1.31 -16.40
C ASP A 156 21.46 1.03 -17.82
N ASN A 157 21.11 -0.22 -18.12
CA ASN A 157 20.64 -0.60 -19.46
C ASN A 157 19.24 -0.02 -19.71
N ARG A 158 18.97 0.37 -20.95
CA ARG A 158 17.65 0.87 -21.38
C ARG A 158 16.81 -0.28 -21.90
N TYR A 159 15.67 -0.51 -21.26
CA TYR A 159 14.74 -1.57 -21.60
C TYR A 159 13.45 -1.00 -22.22
N LEU A 160 13.07 -1.53 -23.38
CA LEU A 160 11.74 -1.34 -23.95
C LEU A 160 10.88 -2.57 -23.63
N VAL A 161 9.77 -2.36 -22.94
CA VAL A 161 8.82 -3.41 -22.58
C VAL A 161 7.63 -3.37 -23.53
N VAL A 162 7.41 -4.48 -24.23
CA VAL A 162 6.34 -4.69 -25.21
C VAL A 162 5.22 -5.49 -24.53
N THR A 163 4.01 -4.95 -24.53
CA THR A 163 2.83 -5.60 -23.93
C THR A 163 1.53 -5.09 -24.55
N ALA A 164 0.59 -5.99 -24.84
CA ALA A 164 -0.71 -5.64 -25.41
C ALA A 164 -1.66 -4.96 -24.39
N ARG A 165 -1.24 -4.88 -23.11
CA ARG A 165 -2.04 -4.31 -22.02
C ARG A 165 -1.96 -2.78 -21.96
N LYS A 166 -2.77 -2.14 -22.81
CA LYS A 166 -2.85 -0.68 -22.94
C LYS A 166 -3.06 0.06 -21.61
N ALA A 167 -4.03 -0.37 -20.80
CA ALA A 167 -4.36 0.30 -19.54
C ALA A 167 -3.18 0.31 -18.54
N ASP A 168 -2.38 -0.76 -18.53
CA ASP A 168 -1.22 -0.88 -17.63
C ASP A 168 -0.03 -0.05 -18.12
N VAL A 169 0.09 0.15 -19.44
CA VAL A 169 1.08 1.07 -20.03
C VAL A 169 0.69 2.52 -19.76
N GLU A 170 -0.57 2.89 -20.02
CA GLU A 170 -1.06 4.26 -19.81
C GLU A 170 -1.04 4.70 -18.34
N SER A 171 -1.22 3.75 -17.41
CA SER A 171 -1.11 4.00 -15.97
C SER A 171 0.33 3.98 -15.44
N TYR A 172 1.33 3.84 -16.31
CA TYR A 172 2.76 3.73 -15.97
C TYR A 172 3.14 2.47 -15.16
N LEU A 173 2.18 1.57 -14.92
CA LEU A 173 2.39 0.36 -14.11
C LEU A 173 3.48 -0.54 -14.71
N VAL A 174 3.47 -0.74 -16.02
CA VAL A 174 4.44 -1.61 -16.73
C VAL A 174 5.86 -1.11 -16.54
N GLY A 175 6.09 0.19 -16.76
CA GLY A 175 7.41 0.79 -16.56
C GLY A 175 7.84 0.73 -15.09
N TYR A 176 6.93 1.03 -14.16
CA TYR A 176 7.20 0.98 -12.73
C TYR A 176 7.60 -0.43 -12.26
N VAL A 177 6.80 -1.45 -12.58
CA VAL A 177 7.08 -2.85 -12.22
C VAL A 177 8.37 -3.33 -12.89
N GLY A 178 8.57 -2.99 -14.17
CA GLY A 178 9.76 -3.39 -14.91
C GLY A 178 11.06 -2.90 -14.29
N LYS A 179 11.09 -1.69 -13.71
CA LYS A 179 12.28 -1.18 -12.98
C LYS A 179 12.72 -2.09 -11.84
N TYR A 180 11.75 -2.72 -11.14
CA TYR A 180 12.05 -3.64 -10.03
C TYR A 180 12.46 -5.03 -10.51
N TYR A 181 11.88 -5.55 -11.59
CA TYR A 181 12.26 -6.87 -12.11
C TYR A 181 13.59 -6.85 -12.87
N LEU A 182 13.86 -5.77 -13.60
CA LEU A 182 15.06 -5.64 -14.44
C LEU A 182 16.22 -4.94 -13.73
N TYR A 183 15.99 -4.42 -12.52
CA TYR A 183 16.98 -3.66 -11.73
C TYR A 183 17.63 -2.52 -12.54
N SER A 184 16.83 -1.78 -13.30
CA SER A 184 17.28 -0.60 -14.06
C SER A 184 16.31 0.57 -13.87
N PRO A 185 16.81 1.81 -13.74
CA PRO A 185 15.94 2.99 -13.71
C PRO A 185 15.33 3.31 -15.09
N PHE A 186 15.90 2.78 -16.18
CA PHE A 186 15.53 3.11 -17.55
C PHE A 186 14.67 2.01 -18.19
N VAL A 187 13.40 1.94 -17.78
CA VAL A 187 12.42 0.98 -18.31
C VAL A 187 11.18 1.73 -18.77
N GLU A 188 10.83 1.56 -20.05
CA GLU A 188 9.64 2.15 -20.66
C GLU A 188 8.74 1.05 -21.23
N GLY A 189 7.44 1.12 -20.91
CA GLY A 189 6.42 0.23 -21.47
C GLY A 189 5.74 0.86 -22.68
N ARG A 190 5.46 0.06 -23.71
CA ARG A 190 4.72 0.48 -24.90
C ARG A 190 3.81 -0.63 -25.39
N GLU A 191 2.62 -0.22 -25.82
CA GLU A 191 1.60 -1.09 -26.43
C GLU A 191 1.43 -0.79 -27.92
N ASP A 192 1.53 0.47 -28.35
CA ASP A 192 1.34 0.81 -29.76
C ASP A 192 2.66 0.80 -30.56
N PHE A 193 2.71 -0.05 -31.58
CA PHE A 193 3.82 -0.18 -32.53
C PHE A 193 3.40 0.12 -33.98
N MET A 194 2.18 0.61 -34.23
CA MET A 194 1.75 1.04 -35.56
C MET A 194 2.45 2.36 -35.94
N MET A 195 3.63 2.25 -36.55
CA MET A 195 4.44 3.39 -36.96
C MET A 195 5.17 3.13 -38.27
N GLU A 196 5.77 4.16 -38.84
CA GLU A 196 6.60 4.03 -40.04
C GLU A 196 7.87 3.20 -39.77
N ASP A 197 8.34 2.50 -40.80
CA ASP A 197 9.44 1.54 -40.69
C ASP A 197 10.72 2.15 -40.11
N GLN A 198 11.08 3.37 -40.57
CA GLN A 198 12.25 4.09 -40.06
C GLN A 198 12.09 4.49 -38.59
N THR A 199 10.88 4.88 -38.20
CA THR A 199 10.57 5.26 -36.81
C THR A 199 10.66 4.06 -35.88
N PHE A 200 10.17 2.89 -36.32
CA PHE A 200 10.29 1.65 -35.58
C PHE A 200 11.75 1.22 -35.39
N ASN A 201 12.56 1.28 -36.44
CA ASN A 201 13.98 0.95 -36.37
C ASN A 201 14.74 1.92 -35.44
N ASN A 202 14.51 3.23 -35.58
CA ASN A 202 15.11 4.24 -34.72
C ASN A 202 14.70 4.07 -33.25
N LEU A 203 13.43 3.70 -32.99
CA LEU A 203 12.93 3.40 -31.65
C LEU A 203 13.71 2.23 -31.05
N LEU A 204 13.83 1.10 -31.76
CA LEU A 204 14.55 -0.06 -31.23
C LEU A 204 16.01 0.28 -30.94
N LYS A 205 16.70 0.96 -31.86
CA LYS A 205 18.10 1.40 -31.69
C LYS A 205 18.33 2.31 -30.48
N SER A 206 17.30 2.94 -29.90
CA SER A 206 17.47 3.75 -28.68
C SER A 206 17.50 2.94 -27.38
N TYR A 207 17.24 1.63 -27.45
CA TYR A 207 17.24 0.72 -26.30
C TYR A 207 18.31 -0.36 -26.44
N ASP A 208 18.77 -0.88 -25.31
CA ASP A 208 19.78 -1.93 -25.26
C ASP A 208 19.12 -3.32 -25.24
N TYR A 209 17.96 -3.42 -24.57
CA TYR A 209 17.18 -4.65 -24.43
C TYR A 209 15.71 -4.43 -24.76
N LEU A 210 15.10 -5.48 -25.31
CA LEU A 210 13.68 -5.61 -25.56
C LEU A 210 13.10 -6.68 -24.64
N VAL A 211 12.02 -6.38 -23.94
CA VAL A 211 11.32 -7.31 -23.05
C VAL A 211 9.90 -7.48 -23.55
N ILE A 212 9.55 -8.67 -24.03
CA ILE A 212 8.22 -8.97 -24.54
C ILE A 212 7.48 -9.77 -23.46
N LEU A 213 6.40 -9.20 -22.92
CA LEU A 213 5.65 -9.81 -21.81
C LEU A 213 4.58 -10.79 -22.27
N ASP A 214 3.97 -10.54 -23.42
CA ASP A 214 2.88 -11.30 -24.02
C ASP A 214 2.96 -11.23 -25.55
N ASP A 215 2.24 -12.12 -26.23
CA ASP A 215 2.18 -12.10 -27.69
C ASP A 215 1.56 -10.78 -28.18
N HIS A 216 2.29 -10.09 -29.06
CA HIS A 216 2.00 -8.71 -29.42
C HIS A 216 1.88 -8.55 -30.93
N PHE A 217 0.64 -8.43 -31.40
CA PHE A 217 0.33 -8.41 -32.83
C PHE A 217 1.03 -7.30 -33.62
N THR A 218 0.91 -6.03 -33.20
CA THR A 218 1.48 -4.90 -33.96
C THR A 218 3.00 -4.91 -33.97
N PHE A 219 3.62 -5.26 -32.84
CA PHE A 219 5.06 -5.45 -32.73
C PHE A 219 5.58 -6.57 -33.63
N ASN A 220 4.93 -7.74 -33.61
CA ASN A 220 5.30 -8.89 -34.42
C ASN A 220 5.09 -8.61 -35.92
N ALA A 221 4.01 -7.91 -36.30
CA ALA A 221 3.78 -7.50 -37.69
C ALA A 221 4.87 -6.56 -38.21
N MET A 222 5.31 -5.58 -37.40
CA MET A 222 6.41 -4.67 -37.76
C MET A 222 7.75 -5.40 -37.83
N SER A 223 8.02 -6.28 -36.86
CA SER A 223 9.24 -7.08 -36.81
C SER A 223 9.34 -8.07 -37.98
N GLU A 224 8.23 -8.69 -38.37
CA GLU A 224 8.17 -9.59 -39.53
C GLU A 224 8.38 -8.82 -40.84
N LYS A 225 7.80 -7.63 -40.96
CA LYS A 225 7.98 -6.78 -42.14
C LYS A 225 9.44 -6.32 -42.33
N ILE A 226 10.11 -5.93 -41.24
CA ILE A 226 11.43 -5.27 -41.30
C ILE A 226 12.58 -6.28 -41.14
N TYR A 227 12.45 -7.21 -40.19
CA TYR A 227 13.51 -8.16 -39.82
C TYR A 227 13.20 -9.60 -40.22
N HIS A 228 12.02 -9.86 -40.81
CA HIS A 228 11.57 -11.20 -41.20
C HIS A 228 11.55 -12.22 -40.04
N ARG A 229 11.26 -11.74 -38.84
CA ARG A 229 11.19 -12.54 -37.61
C ARG A 229 10.04 -12.07 -36.71
N THR A 230 9.42 -13.02 -36.05
CA THR A 230 8.51 -12.80 -34.92
C THR A 230 9.22 -13.17 -33.62
N PHE A 231 8.73 -12.62 -32.51
CA PHE A 231 9.32 -12.86 -31.20
C PHE A 231 8.27 -13.39 -30.22
N GLU A 232 8.66 -14.43 -29.50
CA GLU A 232 7.92 -14.98 -28.37
C GLU A 232 8.20 -14.16 -27.09
N PRO A 233 7.34 -14.26 -26.05
CA PRO A 233 7.63 -13.62 -24.77
C PRO A 233 9.01 -13.99 -24.22
N GLY A 234 9.78 -12.98 -23.81
CA GLY A 234 11.19 -13.15 -23.45
C GLY A 234 11.97 -11.85 -23.40
N VAL A 235 13.25 -11.95 -23.02
CA VAL A 235 14.20 -10.84 -23.00
C VAL A 235 15.21 -11.02 -24.14
N TYR A 236 15.35 -10.00 -24.97
CA TYR A 236 16.21 -10.01 -26.16
C TYR A 236 17.15 -8.80 -26.16
N GLN A 237 18.38 -8.97 -26.64
CA GLN A 237 19.26 -7.85 -26.92
C GLN A 237 18.88 -7.22 -28.25
N VAL A 238 18.76 -5.90 -28.29
CA VAL A 238 18.38 -5.20 -29.52
C VAL A 238 19.43 -5.39 -30.63
N SER A 239 20.70 -5.50 -30.27
CA SER A 239 21.78 -5.74 -31.24
C SER A 239 21.61 -7.02 -32.05
N ASP A 240 20.96 -8.04 -31.48
CA ASP A 240 20.72 -9.33 -32.13
C ASP A 240 19.52 -9.28 -33.09
N ILE A 241 18.68 -8.26 -32.95
CA ILE A 241 17.47 -8.03 -33.75
C ILE A 241 17.79 -7.11 -34.94
N VAL A 242 18.40 -5.95 -34.66
CA VAL A 242 18.65 -4.90 -35.66
C VAL A 242 19.93 -5.16 -36.46
N GLY A 243 20.79 -6.07 -35.98
CA GLY A 243 22.14 -6.31 -36.50
C GLY A 243 23.12 -5.26 -35.99
N ARG A 244 24.37 -5.68 -35.71
CA ARG A 244 25.46 -4.74 -35.44
C ARG A 244 25.80 -4.00 -36.73
N GLU A 245 25.60 -2.69 -36.75
CA GLU A 245 26.39 -1.82 -37.62
C GLU A 245 27.85 -1.77 -37.13
#